data_AF-A0A8I2DZP1-F1
#
_entry.id   AF-A0A8I2DZP1-F1
#
_cell.length_a   1.000
_cell.length_b   1.000
_cell.length_c   1.000
_cell.angle_alpha   90.00
_cell.angle_beta   90.00
_cell.angle_gamma   90.00
#
_symmetry.space_group_name_H-M   'P 1'
#
loop_
_entity.id
_entity.type
_entity.pdbx_description
1 polymer ?
#
loop_
_entity_poly.entity_id
_entity_poly.type
_entity_poly.pdbx_seq_one_letter_code
_entity_poly.pdbx_strand_id
1 'polypeptide(L)'
;MAPAATAAKAAPTPPPMRLVTPVPAVPSWTQRREDLKRIVVMLRAGLPVDQAFDDVAAVFGDGRDPAEDDIPVLLERFRGTREVPGHLAALVDAVAENQSGEPEVRARLIARANDALGTPACSDGMTRLGHLRRLALAAQDLLELLLPDDEEAAPCPA
;
A
#
# COMPACT_ATOMS: atom_id res chain seq x y z
N MET A 1 29.92 77.19 36.27
CA MET A 1 29.67 76.67 34.91
C MET A 1 30.31 75.28 34.82
N ALA A 2 29.48 74.23 34.89
CA ALA A 2 29.73 72.81 34.54
C ALA A 2 28.62 71.97 35.23
N PRO A 3 27.77 71.24 34.50
CA PRO A 3 26.87 70.24 35.10
C PRO A 3 27.53 68.86 35.07
N ALA A 4 27.48 68.11 36.19
CA ALA A 4 27.88 66.72 36.23
C ALA A 4 26.63 65.83 36.27
N ALA A 5 26.59 64.89 35.33
CA ALA A 5 25.47 64.03 34.98
C ALA A 5 25.07 63.05 36.09
N THR A 6 23.77 62.95 36.34
CA THR A 6 23.16 61.84 37.09
C THR A 6 22.80 60.73 36.10
N ALA A 7 23.47 59.58 36.24
CA ALA A 7 23.19 58.37 35.47
C ALA A 7 21.83 57.77 35.86
N ALA A 8 20.91 57.66 34.89
CA ALA A 8 19.65 56.96 35.05
C ALA A 8 19.88 55.45 34.98
N LYS A 9 19.54 54.75 36.06
CA LYS A 9 19.59 53.29 36.18
C LYS A 9 18.45 52.66 35.36
N ALA A 10 18.78 51.92 34.30
CA ALA A 10 17.83 51.23 33.45
C ALA A 10 17.08 50.11 34.21
N ALA A 11 15.78 49.98 33.96
CA ALA A 11 14.90 48.97 34.54
C ALA A 11 15.17 47.57 33.95
N PRO A 12 14.96 46.47 34.71
CA PRO A 12 15.26 45.12 34.26
C PRO A 12 14.22 44.61 33.25
N THR A 13 14.73 44.04 32.15
CA THR A 13 13.97 43.42 31.05
C THR A 13 13.17 42.20 31.53
N PRO A 14 11.88 42.04 31.16
CA PRO A 14 11.13 40.82 31.46
C PRO A 14 11.66 39.62 30.64
N PRO A 15 11.55 38.39 31.16
CA PRO A 15 12.03 37.20 30.46
C PRO A 15 11.20 36.92 29.20
N PRO A 16 11.78 36.27 28.17
CA PRO A 16 11.06 35.95 26.95
C PRO A 16 9.93 34.96 27.25
N MET A 17 8.70 35.35 26.92
CA MET A 17 7.56 34.45 26.93
C MET A 17 7.84 33.30 25.97
N ARG A 18 8.03 32.08 26.51
CA ARG A 18 7.99 30.86 25.70
C ARG A 18 6.60 30.75 25.11
N LEU A 19 6.50 30.99 23.80
CA LEU A 19 5.35 30.58 22.99
C LEU A 19 5.26 29.05 23.10
N VAL A 20 4.39 28.57 23.97
CA VAL A 20 3.95 27.18 23.93
C VAL A 20 3.14 27.07 22.65
N THR A 21 3.75 26.55 21.59
CA THR A 21 3.03 26.20 20.37
C THR A 21 1.94 25.21 20.75
N PRO A 22 0.65 25.50 20.50
CA PRO A 22 -0.40 24.50 20.71
C PRO A 22 -0.09 23.30 19.82
N VAL A 23 0.01 22.13 20.43
CA VAL A 23 0.08 20.86 19.71
C VAL A 23 -1.10 20.84 18.73
N PRO A 24 -0.89 20.61 17.42
CA PRO A 24 -1.98 20.60 16.46
C PRO A 24 -3.03 19.59 16.93
N ALA A 25 -4.29 20.03 16.99
CA ALA A 25 -5.40 19.19 17.40
C ALA A 25 -5.45 17.96 16.50
N VAL A 26 -5.32 16.79 17.10
CA VAL A 26 -5.42 15.51 16.39
C VAL A 26 -6.79 15.46 15.71
N PRO A 27 -6.88 15.14 14.41
CA PRO A 27 -8.15 15.19 13.69
C PRO A 27 -9.20 14.28 14.35
N SER A 28 -10.46 14.75 14.38
CA SER A 28 -11.54 14.24 15.23
C SER A 28 -11.95 12.77 15.02
N TRP A 29 -11.43 12.12 13.98
CA TRP A 29 -11.62 10.68 13.72
C TRP A 29 -10.76 9.76 14.62
N THR A 30 -9.87 10.33 15.45
CA THR A 30 -8.90 9.58 16.28
C THR A 30 -9.17 9.61 17.80
N GLN A 31 -10.40 9.92 18.23
CA GLN A 31 -10.67 10.15 19.67
C GLN A 31 -10.51 8.89 20.55
N ARG A 32 -10.51 7.69 19.97
CA ARG A 32 -10.35 6.43 20.71
C ARG A 32 -9.06 5.75 20.33
N ARG A 33 -8.19 5.55 21.32
CA ARG A 33 -6.89 4.87 21.16
C ARG A 33 -7.07 3.43 20.65
N GLU A 34 -8.20 2.82 20.96
CA GLU A 34 -8.62 1.49 20.51
C GLU A 34 -8.90 1.46 19.00
N ASP A 35 -9.55 2.50 18.47
CA ASP A 35 -9.82 2.61 17.03
C ASP A 35 -8.52 2.85 16.25
N LEU A 36 -7.62 3.66 16.79
CA LEU A 36 -6.26 3.82 16.25
C LEU A 36 -5.47 2.52 16.27
N LYS A 37 -5.52 1.74 17.37
CA LYS A 37 -4.89 0.42 17.41
C LYS A 37 -5.50 -0.53 16.39
N ARG A 38 -6.82 -0.51 16.23
CA ARG A 38 -7.53 -1.33 15.24
C ARG A 38 -7.12 -0.94 13.81
N ILE A 39 -7.09 0.35 13.50
CA ILE A 39 -6.65 0.88 12.21
C ILE A 39 -5.18 0.56 11.96
N VAL A 40 -4.29 0.72 12.95
CA VAL A 40 -2.88 0.34 12.82
C VAL A 40 -2.71 -1.17 12.65
N VAL A 41 -3.53 -2.00 13.28
CA VAL A 41 -3.52 -3.45 13.05
C VAL A 41 -3.99 -3.78 11.63
N MET A 42 -5.05 -3.12 11.13
CA MET A 42 -5.51 -3.28 9.75
C MET A 42 -4.48 -2.79 8.73
N LEU A 43 -3.81 -1.65 8.98
CA LEU A 43 -2.77 -1.11 8.11
C LEU A 43 -1.47 -1.93 8.18
N ARG A 44 -1.08 -2.43 9.36
CA ARG A 44 0.11 -3.29 9.52
C ARG A 44 -0.10 -4.70 8.99
N ALA A 45 -1.34 -5.17 8.94
CA ALA A 45 -1.65 -6.38 8.20
C ALA A 45 -1.33 -6.21 6.70
N GLY A 46 -1.22 -4.96 6.22
CA GLY A 46 -1.32 -4.63 4.80
C GLY A 46 -2.71 -5.01 4.31
N LEU A 47 -3.19 -4.35 3.26
CA LEU A 47 -4.13 -5.10 2.43
C LEU A 47 -3.29 -6.19 1.76
N PRO A 48 -3.78 -7.45 1.65
CA PRO A 48 -3.08 -8.49 0.89
C PRO A 48 -2.76 -8.05 -0.56
N VAL A 49 -3.46 -7.00 -1.01
CA VAL A 49 -3.28 -6.24 -2.25
C VAL A 49 -1.93 -5.49 -2.28
N ASP A 50 -1.50 -4.83 -1.20
CA ASP A 50 -0.25 -4.04 -1.17
C ASP A 50 0.98 -4.95 -1.35
N GLN A 51 1.00 -6.07 -0.63
CA GLN A 51 2.06 -7.08 -0.79
C GLN A 51 2.00 -7.76 -2.17
N ALA A 52 0.81 -7.91 -2.75
CA ALA A 52 0.67 -8.44 -4.11
C ALA A 52 1.29 -7.49 -5.15
N PHE A 53 1.19 -6.17 -4.96
CA PHE A 53 1.89 -5.20 -5.81
C PHE A 53 3.41 -5.38 -5.73
N ASP A 54 3.96 -5.45 -4.52
CA ASP A 54 5.40 -5.65 -4.31
C ASP A 54 5.89 -6.96 -4.97
N ASP A 55 5.14 -8.04 -4.80
CA ASP A 55 5.48 -9.34 -5.36
C ASP A 55 5.30 -9.39 -6.90
N VAL A 56 4.34 -8.64 -7.48
CA VAL A 56 4.23 -8.47 -8.94
C VAL A 56 5.40 -7.63 -9.48
N ALA A 57 5.78 -6.56 -8.77
CA ALA A 57 6.94 -5.74 -9.10
C ALA A 57 8.25 -6.54 -9.01
N ALA A 58 8.36 -7.47 -8.06
CA ALA A 58 9.50 -8.39 -7.99
C ALA A 58 9.61 -9.32 -9.22
N VAL A 59 8.50 -9.60 -9.91
CA VAL A 59 8.48 -10.46 -11.11
C VAL A 59 8.69 -9.67 -12.41
N PHE A 60 8.21 -8.42 -12.49
CA PHE A 60 8.22 -7.62 -13.74
C PHE A 60 8.95 -6.27 -13.68
N GLY A 61 9.30 -5.75 -12.50
CA GLY A 61 9.61 -4.33 -12.27
C GLY A 61 10.93 -3.83 -12.83
N ASP A 62 12.04 -4.55 -12.61
CA ASP A 62 13.38 -4.02 -12.91
C ASP A 62 14.00 -4.55 -14.21
N GLY A 63 13.20 -5.23 -15.05
CA GLY A 63 13.68 -5.91 -16.26
C GLY A 63 14.69 -7.05 -15.99
N ARG A 64 14.88 -7.41 -14.73
CA ARG A 64 15.62 -8.60 -14.29
C ARG A 64 14.64 -9.63 -13.77
N ASP A 65 14.91 -10.87 -14.10
CA ASP A 65 14.17 -11.99 -13.52
C ASP A 65 14.45 -12.07 -12.00
N PRO A 66 13.45 -12.49 -11.20
CA PRO A 66 13.67 -12.75 -9.78
C PRO A 66 14.77 -13.80 -9.61
N ALA A 67 15.49 -13.73 -8.48
CA ALA A 67 16.53 -14.71 -8.19
C ALA A 67 15.93 -16.13 -8.10
N GLU A 68 16.69 -17.14 -8.51
CA GLU A 68 16.19 -18.53 -8.57
C GLU A 68 15.67 -19.03 -7.21
N ASP A 69 16.31 -18.58 -6.13
CA ASP A 69 15.92 -18.89 -4.75
C ASP A 69 14.63 -18.18 -4.31
N ASP A 70 14.27 -17.05 -4.94
CA ASP A 70 13.06 -16.28 -4.64
C ASP A 70 11.83 -16.81 -5.39
N ILE A 71 12.03 -17.44 -6.55
CA ILE A 71 10.96 -18.04 -7.37
C ILE A 71 10.02 -18.95 -6.55
N PRO A 72 10.50 -19.95 -5.77
CA PRO A 72 9.62 -20.80 -4.99
C PRO A 72 8.86 -20.03 -3.90
N VAL A 73 9.49 -19.02 -3.30
CA VAL A 73 8.87 -18.18 -2.26
C VAL A 73 7.73 -17.36 -2.85
N LEU A 74 7.97 -16.70 -4.00
CA LEU A 74 6.95 -15.93 -4.71
C LEU A 74 5.81 -16.83 -5.20
N LEU A 75 6.12 -18.03 -5.72
CA LEU A 75 5.11 -19.01 -6.12
C LEU A 75 4.18 -19.39 -4.96
N GLU A 76 4.75 -19.63 -3.78
CA GLU A 76 3.97 -19.95 -2.59
C GLU A 76 3.11 -18.78 -2.15
N ARG A 77 3.63 -17.55 -2.17
CA ARG A 77 2.85 -16.35 -1.82
C ARG A 77 1.69 -16.09 -2.78
N PHE A 78 1.91 -16.23 -4.09
CA PHE A 78 0.85 -16.04 -5.09
C PHE A 78 -0.25 -17.11 -4.98
N ARG A 79 0.12 -18.38 -4.82
CA ARG A 79 -0.86 -19.49 -4.72
C ARG A 79 -1.50 -19.59 -3.34
N GLY A 80 -0.75 -19.25 -2.30
CA GLY A 80 -1.07 -19.55 -0.93
C GLY A 80 -0.63 -20.96 -0.55
N THR A 81 -0.86 -21.26 0.73
CA THR A 81 -0.66 -22.59 1.30
C THR A 81 -2.01 -23.27 1.50
N ARG A 82 -2.01 -24.48 2.05
CA ARG A 82 -3.25 -25.19 2.39
C ARG A 82 -4.10 -24.45 3.44
N GLU A 83 -3.46 -23.61 4.25
CA GLU A 83 -4.07 -22.94 5.41
C GLU A 83 -4.28 -21.44 5.19
N VAL A 84 -3.48 -20.82 4.33
CA VAL A 84 -3.49 -19.38 4.09
C VAL A 84 -3.75 -19.10 2.61
N PRO A 85 -4.82 -18.35 2.26
CA PRO A 85 -5.06 -17.96 0.88
C PRO A 85 -3.91 -17.10 0.35
N GLY A 86 -3.49 -17.35 -0.89
CA GLY A 86 -2.45 -16.57 -1.55
C GLY A 86 -2.97 -15.25 -2.08
N HIS A 87 -2.05 -14.45 -2.62
CA HIS A 87 -2.38 -13.16 -3.21
C HIS A 87 -3.47 -13.26 -4.28
N LEU A 88 -3.42 -14.27 -5.16
CA LEU A 88 -4.43 -14.43 -6.21
C LEU A 88 -5.84 -14.71 -5.66
N ALA A 89 -5.95 -15.54 -4.63
CA ALA A 89 -7.26 -15.81 -4.00
C ALA A 89 -7.80 -14.53 -3.33
N ALA A 90 -6.95 -13.84 -2.58
CA ALA A 90 -7.34 -12.58 -1.93
C ALA A 90 -7.74 -11.49 -2.94
N LEU A 91 -7.06 -11.42 -4.10
CA LEU A 91 -7.40 -10.47 -5.16
C LEU A 91 -8.70 -10.84 -5.87
N VAL A 92 -8.95 -12.13 -6.12
CA VAL A 92 -10.22 -12.59 -6.68
C VAL A 92 -11.37 -12.23 -5.75
N ASP A 93 -11.23 -12.46 -4.44
CA ASP A 93 -12.25 -12.10 -3.46
C ASP A 93 -12.49 -10.58 -3.43
N ALA A 94 -11.42 -9.78 -3.39
CA ALA A 94 -11.51 -8.33 -3.41
C ALA A 94 -12.19 -7.79 -4.68
N VAL A 95 -11.84 -8.33 -5.85
CA VAL A 95 -12.47 -7.97 -7.13
C VAL A 95 -13.92 -8.44 -7.20
N ALA A 96 -14.26 -9.61 -6.64
CA ALA A 96 -15.63 -10.11 -6.60
C ALA A 96 -16.54 -9.27 -5.68
N GLU A 97 -16.00 -8.77 -4.57
CA GLU A 97 -16.70 -7.86 -3.66
C GLU A 97 -16.84 -6.45 -4.24
N ASN A 98 -15.89 -6.03 -5.09
CA ASN A 98 -15.91 -4.73 -5.74
C ASN A 98 -16.84 -4.73 -6.97
N GLN A 99 -17.89 -3.89 -6.92
CA GLN A 99 -18.85 -3.77 -8.02
C GLN A 99 -18.39 -2.79 -9.13
N SER A 100 -17.19 -2.23 -9.00
CA SER A 100 -16.61 -1.33 -10.02
C SER A 100 -16.23 -2.07 -11.31
N GLY A 101 -16.25 -1.34 -12.42
CA GLY A 101 -15.89 -1.85 -13.75
C GLY A 101 -16.95 -2.68 -14.45
N GLU A 102 -16.67 -3.07 -15.70
CA GLU A 102 -17.58 -3.88 -16.51
C GLU A 102 -17.68 -5.33 -15.98
N PRO A 103 -18.90 -5.85 -15.75
CA PRO A 103 -19.09 -7.16 -15.13
C PRO A 103 -18.51 -8.31 -15.99
N GLU A 104 -18.54 -8.17 -17.32
CA GLU A 104 -18.00 -9.18 -18.23
C GLU A 104 -16.47 -9.22 -18.22
N VAL A 105 -15.82 -8.05 -18.16
CA VAL A 105 -14.36 -7.95 -18.03
C VAL A 105 -13.93 -8.56 -16.70
N ARG A 106 -14.59 -8.19 -15.61
CA ARG A 106 -14.35 -8.74 -14.27
C ARG A 106 -14.46 -10.27 -14.25
N ALA A 107 -15.56 -10.83 -14.76
CA ALA A 107 -15.75 -12.28 -14.80
C ALA A 107 -14.66 -13.00 -15.60
N ARG A 108 -14.22 -12.41 -16.74
CA ARG A 108 -13.13 -12.97 -17.55
C ARG A 108 -11.79 -12.97 -16.81
N LEU A 109 -11.46 -11.89 -16.09
CA LEU A 109 -10.20 -11.80 -15.34
C LEU A 109 -10.19 -12.72 -14.11
N ILE A 110 -11.31 -12.84 -13.39
CA ILE A 110 -11.46 -13.84 -12.31
C ILE A 110 -11.30 -15.26 -12.86
N ALA A 111 -11.90 -15.58 -14.00
CA ALA A 111 -11.76 -16.91 -14.62
C ALA A 111 -10.30 -17.20 -14.99
N ARG A 112 -9.57 -16.22 -15.53
CA ARG A 112 -8.15 -16.34 -15.85
C ARG A 112 -7.29 -16.57 -14.61
N ALA A 113 -7.54 -15.83 -13.53
CA ALA A 113 -6.84 -16.03 -12.25
C ALA A 113 -7.06 -17.43 -11.67
N ASN A 114 -8.30 -17.92 -11.73
CA ASN A 114 -8.63 -19.28 -11.29
C ASN A 114 -7.97 -20.36 -12.16
N ASP A 115 -7.90 -20.16 -13.48
CA ASP A 115 -7.19 -21.07 -14.40
C ASP A 115 -5.68 -21.14 -14.09
N ALA A 116 -5.06 -19.99 -13.83
CA ALA A 116 -3.66 -19.91 -13.44
C ALA A 116 -3.39 -20.65 -12.10
N LEU A 117 -4.31 -20.54 -11.13
CA LEU A 117 -4.26 -21.28 -9.86
C LEU A 117 -4.48 -22.79 -10.02
N GLY A 118 -5.33 -23.20 -10.97
CA GLY A 118 -5.64 -24.61 -11.25
C GLY A 118 -4.49 -25.38 -11.91
N THR A 119 -3.53 -24.66 -12.51
CA THR A 119 -2.37 -25.27 -13.15
C THR A 119 -1.41 -25.86 -12.09
N PRO A 120 -0.98 -27.13 -12.20
CA PRO A 120 -0.10 -27.75 -11.21
C PRO A 120 1.26 -27.06 -11.15
N ALA A 121 1.87 -27.02 -9.96
CA ALA A 121 3.21 -26.44 -9.79
C ALA A 121 4.25 -27.28 -10.55
N CYS A 122 5.04 -26.64 -11.41
CA CYS A 122 6.07 -27.32 -12.18
C CYS A 122 7.32 -27.62 -11.33
N SER A 123 7.99 -28.73 -11.59
CA SER A 123 9.16 -29.18 -10.81
C SER A 123 10.50 -28.69 -11.35
N ASP A 124 10.56 -28.16 -12.58
CA ASP A 124 11.78 -27.68 -13.23
C ASP A 124 11.92 -26.14 -13.17
N GLY A 125 13.15 -25.62 -13.13
CA GLY A 125 13.42 -24.19 -12.91
C GLY A 125 12.81 -23.27 -13.96
N MET A 126 13.00 -23.59 -15.26
CA MET A 126 12.44 -22.80 -16.36
C MET A 126 10.91 -22.84 -16.39
N THR A 127 10.35 -24.00 -16.07
CA THR A 127 8.89 -24.17 -16.01
C THR A 127 8.28 -23.50 -14.77
N ARG A 128 9.00 -23.40 -13.65
CA ARG A 128 8.59 -22.63 -12.45
C ARG A 128 8.55 -21.13 -12.70
N LEU A 129 9.57 -20.56 -13.35
CA LEU A 129 9.57 -19.14 -13.68
C LEU A 129 8.43 -18.78 -14.64
N GLY A 130 8.20 -19.61 -15.65
CA GLY A 130 7.05 -19.45 -16.55
C GLY A 130 5.70 -19.53 -15.82
N HIS A 131 5.60 -20.40 -14.82
CA HIS A 131 4.41 -20.51 -13.97
C HIS A 131 4.22 -19.29 -13.07
N LEU A 132 5.29 -18.80 -12.46
CA LEU A 132 5.29 -17.58 -11.65
C LEU A 132 4.83 -16.38 -12.45
N ARG A 133 5.34 -16.19 -13.67
CA ARG A 133 4.93 -15.10 -14.56
C ARG A 133 3.44 -15.17 -14.91
N ARG A 134 2.87 -16.36 -15.12
CA ARG A 134 1.43 -16.50 -15.36
C ARG A 134 0.59 -16.09 -14.16
N LEU A 135 1.02 -16.47 -12.95
CA LEU A 135 0.35 -16.08 -11.71
C LEU A 135 0.45 -14.56 -11.49
N ALA A 136 1.64 -13.99 -11.65
CA ALA A 136 1.87 -12.55 -11.49
C ALA A 136 1.09 -11.72 -12.52
N LEU A 137 1.00 -12.19 -13.78
CA LEU A 137 0.20 -11.52 -14.81
C LEU A 137 -1.29 -11.51 -14.46
N ALA A 138 -1.83 -12.64 -13.99
CA ALA A 138 -3.22 -12.71 -13.55
C ALA A 138 -3.48 -11.83 -12.32
N ALA A 139 -2.51 -11.70 -11.41
CA ALA A 139 -2.60 -10.77 -10.29
C ALA A 139 -2.60 -9.32 -10.76
N GLN A 140 -1.70 -8.95 -11.69
CA GLN A 140 -1.66 -7.62 -12.29
C GLN A 140 -3.00 -7.24 -12.94
N ASP A 141 -3.57 -8.13 -13.76
CA ASP A 141 -4.89 -7.90 -14.40
C ASP A 141 -5.98 -7.55 -13.36
N LEU A 142 -5.97 -8.23 -12.20
CA LEU A 142 -6.92 -7.97 -11.11
C LEU A 142 -6.63 -6.67 -10.35
N LEU A 143 -5.35 -6.34 -10.17
CA LEU A 143 -4.91 -5.11 -9.52
C LEU A 143 -5.30 -3.87 -10.35
N GLU A 144 -5.17 -3.95 -11.68
CA GLU A 144 -5.61 -2.89 -12.61
C GLU A 144 -7.12 -2.64 -12.53
N LEU A 145 -7.94 -3.64 -12.22
CA LEU A 145 -9.38 -3.43 -11.98
C LEU A 145 -9.69 -2.74 -10.65
N LEU A 146 -8.84 -2.93 -9.63
CA LEU A 146 -9.04 -2.37 -8.29
C LEU A 146 -8.55 -0.93 -8.19
N LEU A 147 -7.61 -0.53 -9.04
CA LEU A 147 -7.12 0.83 -9.17
C LEU A 147 -7.79 1.49 -10.38
N PRO A 148 -8.91 2.21 -10.23
CA PRO A 148 -9.35 3.08 -11.31
C PRO A 148 -8.22 4.08 -11.60
N ASP A 149 -7.90 4.27 -12.88
CA ASP A 149 -7.10 5.41 -13.30
C ASP A 149 -7.80 6.67 -12.77
N ASP A 150 -7.17 7.39 -11.85
CA ASP A 150 -7.55 8.76 -11.51
C ASP A 150 -7.28 9.63 -12.76
N GLU A 151 -8.14 9.48 -13.78
CA GLU A 151 -8.18 10.41 -14.90
C GLU A 151 -8.72 11.75 -14.39
N GLU A 152 -7.77 12.68 -14.28
CA GLU A 152 -7.93 14.13 -14.27
C GLU A 152 -8.61 14.72 -13.03
N ALA A 153 -7.76 15.22 -12.13
CA ALA A 153 -8.08 16.34 -11.26
C ALA A 153 -8.81 17.43 -12.06
N ALA A 154 -10.14 17.47 -11.93
CA ALA A 154 -10.95 18.51 -12.54
C ALA A 154 -10.35 19.88 -12.18
N PRO A 155 -10.05 20.76 -13.15
CA PRO A 155 -9.51 22.08 -12.84
C PRO A 155 -10.54 22.82 -11.97
N CYS A 156 -10.10 23.27 -10.79
CA CYS A 156 -10.89 24.09 -9.89
C CYS A 156 -11.55 25.25 -10.68
N PRO A 157 -12.88 25.45 -10.59
CA PRO A 157 -13.48 26.63 -11.17
C PRO A 157 -12.92 27.87 -10.46
N ALA A 158 -12.48 28.84 -11.27
CA ALA A 158 -11.92 30.12 -10.84
C ALA A 158 -12.95 31.00 -10.10
#